data_AF-J4G5K4-F1
#
_entry.id   AF-J4G5K4-F1
#
_cell.length_a   1.000
_cell.length_b   1.000
_cell.length_c   1.000
_cell.angle_alpha   90.00
_cell.angle_beta   90.00
_cell.angle_gamma   90.00
#
_symmetry.space_group_name_H-M   'P 1'
#
loop_
_entity.id
_entity.type
_entity.pdbx_description
1 polymer ?
#
loop_
_entity_poly.entity_id
_entity_poly.type
_entity_poly.pdbx_seq_one_letter_code
_entity_poly.pdbx_strand_id
1 'polypeptide(L)'
;MLLGDESFWDDFPHMGFSIKPAWRMSKKGNLHDCTKSGLWRPRYDLVAIRSGQWFYVGQFARIAIEPLSVETFVALEEKVRDRVIGLSGSKRHLREIRSMYERGELMASKISFKRIGFNEDVRRYLLDSAPSHENSPSLTTGLFDVAGAQPREEVLSDDEDDDE
;
A
#
# COMPACT_ATOMS: atom_id res chain seq x y z
N MET A 1 9.15 4.20 4.69
CA MET A 1 7.94 3.42 5.03
C MET A 1 7.92 2.20 4.14
N LEU A 2 7.76 1.02 4.74
CA LEU A 2 7.48 -0.20 3.99
C LEU A 2 6.00 -0.21 3.60
N LEU A 3 5.73 -0.48 2.33
CA LEU A 3 4.36 -0.67 1.85
C LEU A 3 3.86 -2.05 2.28
N GLY A 4 2.72 -2.08 2.96
CA GLY A 4 1.99 -3.30 3.32
C GLY A 4 0.73 -3.45 2.49
N ASP A 5 -0.06 -4.49 2.78
CA ASP A 5 -1.32 -4.82 2.09
C ASP A 5 -2.34 -3.68 2.07
N GLU A 6 -2.19 -2.69 2.96
CA GLU A 6 -3.01 -1.50 3.02
C GLU A 6 -2.61 -0.39 2.02
N SER A 7 -1.67 -0.65 1.11
CA SER A 7 -1.14 0.32 0.16
C SER A 7 -1.39 -0.07 -1.29
N PHE A 8 -1.76 0.92 -2.09
CA PHE A 8 -2.22 0.74 -3.47
C PHE A 8 -1.56 1.76 -4.38
N TRP A 9 -1.48 1.42 -5.66
CA TRP A 9 -0.95 2.28 -6.70
C TRP A 9 -2.06 2.66 -7.66
N ASP A 10 -2.27 3.96 -7.82
CA ASP A 10 -3.15 4.49 -8.87
C ASP A 10 -2.36 4.62 -10.19
N ASP A 11 -1.09 5.02 -10.10
CA ASP A 11 -0.15 5.14 -11.20
C ASP A 11 1.25 4.81 -10.67
N PHE A 12 1.75 3.59 -10.90
CA PHE A 12 3.04 3.18 -10.37
C PHE A 12 4.20 3.72 -11.22
N PRO A 13 5.26 4.33 -10.64
CA PRO A 13 5.48 4.62 -9.22
C PRO A 13 5.13 6.07 -8.83
N HIS A 14 4.35 6.79 -9.63
CA HIS A 14 4.12 8.22 -9.48
C HIS A 14 3.09 8.58 -8.41
N MET A 15 2.01 7.81 -8.28
CA MET A 15 0.92 8.06 -7.35
C MET A 15 0.36 6.79 -6.75
N GLY A 16 0.01 6.89 -5.47
CA GLY A 16 -0.69 5.83 -4.77
C GLY A 16 -1.32 6.35 -3.49
N PHE A 17 -1.89 5.43 -2.74
CA PHE A 17 -2.47 5.74 -1.44
C PHE A 17 -2.26 4.59 -0.46
N SER A 18 -2.34 4.90 0.82
CA SER A 18 -2.42 3.90 1.88
C SER A 18 -3.63 4.16 2.76
N ILE A 19 -4.27 3.09 3.20
CA ILE A 19 -5.33 3.16 4.21
C ILE A 19 -4.68 2.96 5.57
N LYS A 20 -4.82 3.95 6.47
CA LYS A 20 -4.23 3.92 7.80
C LYS A 20 -5.28 4.18 8.87
N PRO A 21 -5.09 3.67 10.09
CA PRO A 21 -6.01 3.98 11.17
C PRO A 21 -5.86 5.43 11.62
N ALA A 22 -6.97 6.12 11.85
CA ALA A 22 -6.95 7.47 12.44
C ALA A 22 -6.71 7.41 13.96
N TRP A 23 -7.00 6.27 14.59
CA TRP A 23 -6.85 6.05 16.03
C TRP A 23 -6.13 4.75 16.33
N ARG A 24 -5.39 4.72 17.42
CA ARG A 24 -4.78 3.49 17.95
C ARG A 24 -5.16 3.23 19.38
N MET A 25 -5.51 1.99 19.68
CA MET A 25 -5.71 1.49 21.02
C MET A 25 -4.40 0.97 21.59
N SER A 26 -3.99 1.54 22.72
CA SER A 26 -2.84 1.09 23.50
C SER A 26 -3.08 -0.30 24.11
N LYS A 27 -2.01 -0.93 24.61
CA LYS A 27 -2.12 -2.21 25.34
C LYS A 27 -3.06 -2.12 26.56
N LYS A 28 -3.19 -0.93 27.16
CA LYS A 28 -4.06 -0.66 28.32
C LYS A 28 -5.51 -0.36 27.94
N GLY A 29 -5.85 -0.34 26.65
CA GLY A 29 -7.21 -0.04 26.17
C GLY A 29 -7.48 1.44 25.86
N ASN A 30 -6.54 2.34 26.17
CA ASN A 30 -6.71 3.76 25.87
C ASN A 30 -6.60 4.04 24.36
N LEU A 31 -7.50 4.86 23.83
CA LEU A 31 -7.48 5.34 22.46
C LEU A 31 -6.61 6.58 22.30
N HIS A 32 -5.87 6.64 21.21
CA HIS A 32 -4.99 7.74 20.86
C HIS A 32 -5.23 8.18 19.42
N ASP A 33 -5.47 9.47 19.23
CA ASP A 33 -5.55 10.08 17.92
C ASP A 33 -4.18 10.03 17.23
N CYS A 34 -4.14 9.33 16.10
CA CYS A 34 -2.94 9.15 15.28
C CYS A 34 -2.88 10.14 14.12
N THR A 35 -3.90 10.95 13.89
CA THR A 35 -3.95 11.95 12.80
C THR A 35 -2.86 13.01 12.92
N LYS A 36 -2.40 13.28 14.15
CA LYS A 36 -1.30 14.21 14.43
C LYS A 36 0.04 13.51 14.66
N SER A 37 0.08 12.18 14.55
CA SER A 37 1.26 11.38 14.90
C SER A 37 2.25 11.24 13.74
N GLY A 38 3.48 10.80 14.03
CA GLY A 38 4.56 10.59 13.04
C GLY A 38 4.28 9.56 11.93
N LEU A 39 3.09 8.93 11.91
CA LEU A 39 2.59 8.21 10.73
C LEU A 39 2.24 9.16 9.57
N TRP A 40 2.10 10.46 9.84
CA TRP A 40 1.56 11.51 8.96
C TRP A 40 2.63 12.55 8.60
N ARG A 41 3.88 12.10 8.38
CA ARG A 41 4.99 12.95 7.91
C ARG A 41 4.64 13.59 6.55
N PRO A 42 5.20 14.77 6.26
CA PRO A 42 4.97 15.41 4.95
C PRO A 42 5.65 14.63 3.81
N ARG A 43 6.73 13.90 4.11
CA ARG A 43 7.52 13.14 3.15
C ARG A 43 7.86 11.75 3.67
N TYR A 44 7.90 10.78 2.75
CA TYR A 44 8.26 9.40 3.03
C TYR A 44 9.18 8.85 1.95
N ASP A 45 10.26 8.22 2.36
CA ASP A 45 11.01 7.30 1.49
C ASP A 45 10.28 5.96 1.45
N LEU A 46 9.87 5.52 0.26
CA LEU A 46 9.14 4.27 0.06
C LEU A 46 10.06 3.18 -0.46
N VAL A 47 9.90 1.99 0.12
CA VAL A 47 10.58 0.77 -0.31
C VAL A 47 9.51 -0.30 -0.54
N ALA A 48 9.62 -1.03 -1.64
CA ALA A 48 8.74 -2.12 -2.02
C ALA A 48 9.53 -3.43 -2.07
N ILE A 49 8.85 -4.55 -1.82
CA ILE A 49 9.42 -5.89 -2.03
C ILE A 49 8.79 -6.47 -3.29
N ARG A 50 9.61 -6.93 -4.24
CA ARG A 50 9.15 -7.66 -5.43
C ARG A 50 10.07 -8.85 -5.66
N SER A 51 9.51 -10.04 -5.84
CA SER A 51 10.26 -11.29 -6.03
C SER A 51 11.34 -11.53 -4.95
N GLY A 52 11.04 -11.19 -3.69
CA GLY A 52 11.97 -11.32 -2.56
C GLY A 52 13.08 -10.26 -2.49
N GLN A 53 13.13 -9.32 -3.43
CA GLN A 53 14.12 -8.24 -3.46
C GLN A 53 13.51 -6.91 -3.03
N TRP A 54 14.30 -6.08 -2.35
CA TRP A 54 13.91 -4.75 -1.90
C TRP A 54 14.26 -3.70 -2.95
N PHE A 55 13.28 -2.88 -3.32
CA PHE A 55 13.43 -1.80 -4.29
C PHE A 55 13.12 -0.47 -3.62
N TYR A 56 14.07 0.46 -3.69
CA TYR A 56 13.81 1.84 -3.31
C TYR A 56 13.00 2.54 -4.41
N VAL A 57 11.74 2.85 -4.09
CA VAL A 57 10.79 3.41 -5.06
C VAL A 57 10.97 4.93 -5.19
N GLY A 58 11.44 5.60 -4.14
CA GLY A 58 11.73 7.03 -4.14
C GLY A 58 11.14 7.75 -2.94
N GLN A 59 11.21 9.08 -3.00
CA GLN A 59 10.63 9.96 -2.00
C GLN A 59 9.27 10.45 -2.46
N PHE A 60 8.30 10.41 -1.55
CA PHE A 60 6.91 10.76 -1.79
C PHE A 60 6.45 11.86 -0.86
N ALA A 61 5.70 12.82 -1.38
CA ALA A 61 4.99 13.81 -0.60
C ALA A 61 3.53 13.36 -0.41
N ARG A 62 3.00 13.60 0.78
CA ARG A 62 1.58 13.45 1.05
C ARG A 62 0.80 14.55 0.34
N ILE A 63 -0.22 14.19 -0.41
CA ILE A 63 -1.06 15.14 -1.15
C ILE A 63 -2.43 15.36 -0.48
N ALA A 64 -3.01 14.31 0.11
CA ALA A 64 -4.33 14.38 0.74
C ALA A 64 -4.47 13.36 1.86
N ILE A 65 -5.38 13.66 2.78
CA ILE A 65 -5.82 12.75 3.83
C ILE A 65 -7.34 12.88 3.90
N GLU A 66 -8.03 11.78 3.69
CA GLU A 66 -9.48 11.73 3.63
C GLU A 66 -9.97 10.68 4.62
N PRO A 67 -10.88 11.02 5.55
CA PRO A 67 -11.52 10.01 6.38
C PRO A 67 -12.38 9.10 5.50
N LEU A 68 -12.30 7.80 5.74
CA LEU A 68 -13.16 6.81 5.08
C LEU A 68 -14.46 6.70 5.86
N SER A 69 -15.59 6.65 5.15
CA SER A 69 -16.87 6.30 5.75
C SER A 69 -16.87 4.84 6.21
N VAL A 70 -17.80 4.49 7.09
CA VAL A 70 -17.97 3.10 7.58
C VAL A 70 -18.25 2.16 6.42
N GLU A 71 -19.16 2.55 5.52
CA GLU A 71 -19.55 1.77 4.35
C GLU A 71 -18.36 1.54 3.43
N THR A 72 -17.56 2.60 3.20
CA THR A 72 -16.35 2.51 2.37
C THR A 72 -15.33 1.57 3.00
N PHE A 73 -15.14 1.65 4.32
CA PHE A 73 -14.20 0.78 5.04
C PHE A 73 -14.65 -0.69 5.02
N VAL A 74 -15.94 -0.96 5.24
CA VAL A 74 -16.52 -2.31 5.21
C VAL A 74 -16.45 -2.89 3.80
N ALA A 75 -16.56 -2.08 2.75
CA ALA A 75 -16.43 -2.53 1.36
C ALA A 75 -14.99 -2.90 0.93
N LEU A 76 -13.96 -2.55 1.71
CA LEU A 76 -12.58 -2.92 1.40
C LEU A 76 -12.38 -4.43 1.42
N GLU A 77 -11.37 -4.93 0.69
CA GLU A 77 -10.95 -6.33 0.80
C GLU A 77 -10.62 -6.70 2.25
N GLU A 78 -10.96 -7.93 2.65
CA GLU A 78 -10.79 -8.40 4.02
C GLU A 78 -9.35 -8.26 4.51
N LYS A 79 -8.37 -8.62 3.67
CA LYS A 79 -6.94 -8.49 3.98
C LYS A 79 -6.55 -7.05 4.37
N VAL A 80 -7.16 -6.06 3.72
CA VAL A 80 -6.90 -4.64 3.94
C VAL A 80 -7.52 -4.20 5.26
N ARG A 81 -8.78 -4.59 5.51
CA ARG A 81 -9.47 -4.29 6.78
C ARG A 81 -8.71 -4.90 7.95
N ASP A 82 -8.30 -6.16 7.84
CA ASP A 82 -7.56 -6.89 8.87
C ASP A 82 -6.21 -6.25 9.15
N ARG A 83 -5.52 -5.81 8.09
CA ARG A 83 -4.27 -5.07 8.21
C ARG A 83 -4.47 -3.75 8.95
N VAL A 84 -5.49 -2.97 8.61
CA VAL A 84 -5.80 -1.70 9.29
C VAL A 84 -6.15 -1.95 10.76
N ILE A 85 -7.03 -2.91 11.05
CA ILE A 85 -7.40 -3.31 12.42
C ILE A 85 -6.17 -3.75 13.22
N GLY A 86 -5.28 -4.53 12.62
CA GLY A 86 -4.01 -4.94 13.22
C GLY A 86 -3.05 -3.77 13.48
N LEU A 87 -3.07 -2.75 12.62
CA LEU A 87 -2.33 -1.51 12.84
C LEU A 87 -2.96 -0.63 13.91
N SER A 88 -4.25 -0.79 14.22
CA SER A 88 -4.98 0.00 15.23
C SER A 88 -4.70 -0.44 16.66
N GLY A 89 -4.16 -1.64 16.92
CA GLY A 89 -3.91 -2.04 18.31
C GLY A 89 -3.32 -3.43 18.49
N SER A 90 -3.24 -3.86 19.76
CA SER A 90 -2.69 -5.17 20.11
C SER A 90 -3.66 -6.33 19.79
N LYS A 91 -3.11 -7.53 19.59
CA LYS A 91 -3.89 -8.76 19.31
C LYS A 91 -5.06 -9.01 20.28
N ARG A 92 -4.89 -8.64 21.56
CA ARG A 92 -5.91 -8.81 22.60
C ARG A 92 -7.20 -8.02 22.32
N HIS A 93 -7.08 -6.88 21.64
CA HIS A 93 -8.17 -5.93 21.44
C HIS A 93 -8.76 -5.99 20.03
N LEU A 94 -8.27 -6.87 19.14
CA LEU A 94 -8.68 -6.84 17.72
C LEU A 94 -10.18 -7.08 17.52
N ARG A 95 -10.82 -7.92 18.36
CA ARG A 95 -12.27 -8.14 18.30
C ARG A 95 -13.06 -6.88 18.64
N GLU A 96 -12.64 -6.18 19.69
CA GLU A 96 -13.24 -4.91 20.10
C GLU A 96 -13.03 -3.85 19.04
N ILE A 97 -11.78 -3.66 18.58
CA ILE A 97 -11.40 -2.71 17.53
C ILE A 97 -12.21 -2.95 16.26
N ARG A 98 -12.32 -4.22 15.80
CA ARG A 98 -13.14 -4.56 14.63
C ARG A 98 -14.58 -4.09 14.82
N SER A 99 -15.18 -4.39 15.96
CA SER A 99 -16.55 -3.99 16.24
C SER A 99 -16.71 -2.46 16.32
N MET A 100 -15.71 -1.73 16.80
CA MET A 100 -15.72 -0.26 16.77
C MET A 100 -15.68 0.30 15.34
N TYR A 101 -14.93 -0.32 14.42
CA TYR A 101 -14.95 0.06 13.01
C TYR A 101 -16.32 -0.21 12.37
N GLU A 102 -16.92 -1.37 12.64
CA GLU A 102 -18.24 -1.76 12.15
C GLU A 102 -19.35 -0.83 12.66
N ARG A 103 -19.21 -0.30 13.89
CA ARG A 103 -20.13 0.69 14.48
C ARG A 103 -19.82 2.15 14.10
N GLY A 104 -18.71 2.40 13.40
CA GLY A 104 -18.26 3.75 13.04
C GLY A 104 -17.68 4.58 14.18
N GLU A 105 -17.37 3.97 15.32
CA GLU A 105 -16.69 4.63 16.43
C GLU A 105 -15.21 4.87 16.13
N LEU A 106 -14.60 4.01 15.30
CA LEU A 106 -13.27 4.21 14.75
C LEU A 106 -13.35 4.44 13.25
N MET A 107 -12.51 5.36 12.77
CA MET A 107 -12.37 5.66 11.35
C MET A 107 -10.96 5.34 10.86
N ALA A 108 -10.90 4.95 9.59
CA ALA A 108 -9.65 4.87 8.84
C ALA A 108 -9.52 6.11 7.95
N SER A 109 -8.31 6.38 7.48
CA SER A 109 -8.03 7.46 6.54
C SER A 109 -7.32 6.93 5.31
N LYS A 110 -7.76 7.39 4.14
CA LYS A 110 -7.01 7.27 2.89
C LYS A 110 -5.96 8.37 2.88
N ILE A 111 -4.70 7.98 2.79
CA ILE A 111 -3.56 8.90 2.69
C ILE A 111 -3.01 8.77 1.28
N SER A 112 -3.31 9.76 0.44
CA SER A 112 -2.81 9.82 -0.93
C SER A 112 -1.42 10.45 -0.96
N PHE A 113 -0.55 9.94 -1.80
CA PHE A 113 0.82 10.40 -1.96
C PHE A 113 1.26 10.45 -3.41
N LYS A 114 2.18 11.39 -3.70
CA LYS A 114 2.78 11.58 -5.01
C LYS A 114 4.31 11.53 -4.89
N ARG A 115 4.95 10.86 -5.83
CA ARG A 115 6.41 10.82 -5.93
C ARG A 115 6.95 12.21 -6.27
N ILE A 116 7.93 12.66 -5.50
CA ILE A 116 8.62 13.95 -5.69
C ILE A 116 10.06 13.79 -6.17
N GLY A 117 10.54 12.55 -6.28
CA GLY A 117 11.86 12.23 -6.81
C GLY A 117 12.50 11.07 -6.05
N PHE A 118 13.82 11.12 -5.93
CA PHE A 118 14.59 10.28 -5.03
C PHE A 118 15.14 11.16 -3.90
N ASN A 119 15.29 10.58 -2.71
CA ASN A 119 16.14 11.14 -1.68
C ASN A 119 17.59 10.86 -2.09
N GLU A 120 18.33 11.92 -2.42
CA GLU A 120 19.68 11.80 -2.97
C GLU A 120 20.65 11.12 -2.00
N ASP A 121 20.48 11.29 -0.69
CA ASP A 121 21.36 10.64 0.28
C ASP A 121 21.12 9.13 0.34
N VAL A 122 19.85 8.72 0.32
CA VAL A 122 19.48 7.30 0.25
C VAL A 122 19.92 6.70 -1.08
N ARG A 123 19.70 7.41 -2.19
CA ARG A 123 20.11 6.99 -3.52
C ARG A 123 21.62 6.79 -3.59
N ARG A 124 22.41 7.76 -3.11
CA ARG A 124 23.87 7.67 -3.08
C ARG A 124 24.32 6.48 -2.25
N TYR A 125 23.80 6.32 -1.04
CA TYR A 125 24.13 5.20 -0.17
C TYR A 125 23.83 3.83 -0.81
N LEU A 126 22.69 3.69 -1.48
CA LEU A 126 22.31 2.45 -2.18
C LEU A 126 23.20 2.15 -3.38
N LEU A 127 23.64 3.19 -4.12
CA LEU A 127 24.56 3.03 -5.24
C LEU A 127 25.98 2.69 -4.78
N ASP A 128 26.45 3.33 -3.72
CA ASP A 128 27.79 3.10 -3.15
C ASP A 128 27.92 1.72 -2.48
N SER A 129 26.80 1.18 -2.00
CA SER A 129 26.73 -0.17 -1.39
C SER A 129 26.42 -1.27 -2.40
N ALA A 130 26.10 -0.93 -3.66
CA ALA A 130 25.89 -1.92 -4.68
C ALA A 130 27.25 -2.59 -5.01
N PRO A 131 27.36 -3.93 -4.91
CA PRO A 131 28.59 -4.61 -5.30
C PRO A 131 28.85 -4.30 -6.77
N SER A 132 30.07 -3.83 -7.08
CA SER A 132 30.56 -3.62 -8.44
C SER A 132 30.56 -4.96 -9.18
N HIS A 133 29.41 -5.36 -9.72
CA HIS A 133 29.32 -6.51 -10.60
C HIS A 133 29.93 -6.09 -11.94
N GLU A 134 31.22 -6.38 -12.14
CA GLU A 134 31.90 -6.30 -13.44
C GLU A 134 31.31 -7.24 -14.50
N ASN A 135 30.17 -7.88 -14.26
CA ASN A 135 29.42 -8.66 -15.23
C ASN A 135 27.91 -8.58 -14.94
N SER A 136 27.27 -7.45 -15.20
CA SER A 136 25.81 -7.39 -15.34
C SER A 136 25.39 -6.42 -16.44
N PRO A 137 24.38 -6.79 -17.26
CA PRO A 137 23.89 -5.95 -18.31
C PRO A 137 23.35 -4.68 -17.67
N SER A 138 23.71 -3.53 -18.24
CA SER A 138 23.31 -2.17 -17.88
C SER A 138 22.16 -2.10 -16.87
N LEU A 139 22.44 -1.50 -15.70
CA LEU A 139 21.44 -0.94 -14.78
C LEU A 139 20.56 0.04 -15.56
N THR A 140 19.58 -0.51 -16.25
CA THR A 140 18.60 0.23 -17.01
C THR A 140 17.62 0.70 -15.96
N THR A 141 17.55 2.01 -15.74
CA THR A 141 16.39 2.64 -15.13
C THR A 141 15.17 2.23 -15.97
N GLY A 142 14.56 1.11 -15.59
CA GLY A 142 13.41 0.52 -16.27
C GLY A 142 12.19 1.40 -16.04
N LEU A 143 12.06 2.42 -16.89
CA LEU A 143 10.76 2.93 -17.28
C LEU A 143 10.10 1.78 -18.06
N PHE A 144 9.33 0.94 -17.38
CA PHE A 144 8.49 -0.03 -18.07
C PHE A 144 7.30 0.74 -18.62
N ASP A 145 7.34 1.05 -19.92
CA ASP A 145 6.14 1.34 -20.70
C ASP A 145 5.20 0.13 -20.57
N VAL A 146 4.09 0.31 -19.85
CA VAL A 146 2.96 -0.61 -19.92
C VAL A 146 2.15 -0.24 -21.16
N ALA A 147 2.69 -0.58 -22.32
CA ALA A 147 1.93 -0.72 -23.55
C ALA A 147 1.74 -2.22 -23.79
N GLY A 148 0.50 -2.70 -23.69
CA GLY A 148 0.16 -4.09 -24.02
C GLY A 148 -0.91 -4.70 -23.15
N ALA A 149 -2.08 -4.07 -23.05
CA ALA A 149 -3.30 -4.83 -22.84
C ALA A 149 -3.57 -5.62 -24.12
N GLN A 150 -3.56 -6.94 -24.05
CA GLN A 150 -4.27 -7.78 -25.02
C GLN A 150 -5.46 -8.46 -24.34
N PRO A 151 -6.58 -8.59 -25.05
CA PRO A 151 -7.89 -8.88 -24.47
C PRO A 151 -7.98 -10.36 -24.11
N ARG A 152 -8.69 -10.66 -23.03
CA ARG A 152 -9.24 -12.00 -22.80
C ARG A 152 -10.27 -12.26 -23.90
N GLU A 153 -10.00 -13.21 -24.79
CA GLU A 153 -11.05 -13.79 -25.61
C GLU A 153 -12.00 -14.57 -24.69
N GLU A 154 -13.25 -14.12 -24.68
CA GLU A 154 -14.41 -14.92 -24.32
C GLU A 154 -14.51 -16.08 -25.31
N VAL A 155 -14.61 -17.31 -24.82
CA VAL A 155 -15.19 -18.40 -25.60
C VAL A 155 -16.47 -18.80 -24.89
N LEU A 156 -17.55 -18.34 -25.51
CA LEU A 156 -18.93 -18.73 -25.35
C LEU A 156 -19.08 -20.24 -25.48
N SER A 157 -19.97 -20.78 -24.64
CA SER A 157 -20.66 -22.05 -24.85
C SER A 157 -21.38 -22.07 -26.20
N ASP A 158 -21.44 -23.22 -26.87
CA ASP A 158 -22.64 -23.69 -27.55
C ASP A 158 -22.59 -25.21 -27.71
N ASP A 159 -23.77 -25.80 -27.50
CA ASP A 159 -24.16 -27.20 -27.70
C ASP A 159 -23.97 -27.67 -29.15
N GLU A 160 -23.76 -28.97 -29.36
CA GLU A 160 -24.59 -29.85 -30.23
C GLU A 160 -23.94 -31.24 -30.45
N ASP A 161 -24.76 -32.24 -30.11
CA ASP A 161 -25.01 -33.60 -30.60
C ASP A 161 -24.16 -34.34 -31.68
N ASP A 162 -24.28 -35.66 -31.54
CA ASP A 162 -24.28 -36.76 -32.53
C ASP A 162 -23.00 -37.55 -32.94
N ASP A 163 -23.10 -38.84 -32.58
CA ASP A 163 -22.81 -40.10 -33.31
C ASP A 163 -21.39 -40.46 -33.79
N GLU A 164 -20.85 -41.54 -33.20
CA GLU A 164 -20.65 -42.87 -33.85
C GLU A 164 -20.37 -43.99 -32.83
#